data_AF-A0A349YFH6-F1
#
_entry.id   AF-A0A349YFH6-F1
#
_cell.length_a   1.000
_cell.length_b   1.000
_cell.length_c   1.000
_cell.angle_alpha   90.00
_cell.angle_beta   90.00
_cell.angle_gamma   90.00
#
_symmetry.space_group_name_H-M   'P 1'
#
loop_
_entity.id
_entity.type
_entity.pdbx_description
1 polymer ?
#
loop_
_entity_poly.entity_id
_entity_poly.type
_entity_poly.pdbx_seq_one_letter_code
_entity_poly.pdbx_strand_id
1 'polypeptide(L)'
;MMIFPPIIIVAKNDGTKCVCTIMQHKLNKKYSFVNITKGHICSCEFNTQEEALKDLRNKYFNKEIATYILYEDVPIAEIIQHRVKGKENPNG
;
A
#
# COMPACT_ATOMS: atom_id res chain seq x y z
N MET A 1 7.90 3.73 -17.96
CA MET A 1 6.87 4.31 -17.07
C MET A 1 7.13 3.76 -15.68
N MET A 2 7.54 4.60 -14.72
CA MET A 2 7.82 4.19 -13.36
C MET A 2 6.47 4.15 -12.62
N ILE A 3 5.85 2.98 -12.54
CA ILE A 3 4.64 2.77 -11.76
C ILE A 3 5.11 2.48 -10.33
N PHE A 4 4.95 3.46 -9.43
CA PHE A 4 5.25 3.23 -8.03
C PHE A 4 4.20 2.27 -7.46
N PRO A 5 4.61 1.27 -6.66
CA PRO A 5 3.63 0.38 -6.05
C PRO A 5 2.80 1.18 -5.03
N PRO A 6 1.47 1.05 -5.03
CA PRO A 6 0.60 1.87 -4.21
C PRO A 6 0.85 1.59 -2.73
N ILE A 7 0.70 2.61 -1.88
CA ILE A 7 0.66 2.42 -0.43
C ILE A 7 -0.81 2.32 -0.01
N ILE A 8 -1.11 1.29 0.76
CA ILE A 8 -2.47 0.98 1.19
C ILE A 8 -2.48 0.87 2.72
N ILE A 9 -3.23 1.73 3.38
CA ILE A 9 -3.47 1.61 4.82
C ILE A 9 -4.81 0.92 5.01
N VAL A 10 -4.81 -0.27 5.60
CA VAL A 10 -6.03 -1.04 5.87
C VAL A 10 -6.33 -1.01 7.37
N ALA A 11 -7.57 -0.65 7.72
CA ALA A 11 -8.10 -0.79 9.07
C ALA A 11 -9.05 -2.00 9.13
N LYS A 12 -8.76 -2.94 10.02
CA LYS A 12 -9.61 -4.10 10.30
C LYS A 12 -10.73 -3.74 11.27
N ASN A 13 -11.75 -4.61 11.33
CA ASN A 13 -12.90 -4.44 12.23
C ASN A 13 -12.52 -4.51 13.72
N ASP A 14 -11.41 -5.16 14.06
CA ASP A 14 -10.85 -5.22 15.42
C ASP A 14 -10.04 -3.96 15.81
N GLY A 15 -10.01 -2.94 14.95
CA GLY A 15 -9.23 -1.71 15.14
C GLY A 15 -7.76 -1.81 14.73
N THR A 16 -7.27 -3.01 14.38
CA THR A 16 -5.90 -3.20 13.92
C THR A 16 -5.69 -2.49 12.59
N LYS A 17 -4.57 -1.78 12.46
CA LYS A 17 -4.13 -1.16 11.21
C LYS A 17 -2.92 -1.86 10.65
N CYS A 18 -2.86 -2.03 9.34
CA CYS A 18 -1.66 -2.50 8.65
C CYS A 18 -1.40 -1.71 7.38
N VAL A 19 -0.11 -1.54 7.09
CA VAL A 19 0.35 -0.94 5.84
C VAL A 19 0.67 -2.05 4.87
N CYS A 20 0.04 -2.00 3.72
CA CYS A 20 0.18 -2.95 2.63
C CYS A 20 0.61 -2.25 1.35
N THR A 21 1.14 -3.02 0.41
CA THR A 21 1.38 -2.60 -0.97
C THR A 21 1.03 -3.75 -1.91
N ILE A 22 1.01 -3.51 -3.21
CA ILE A 22 0.81 -4.53 -4.24
C ILE A 22 2.12 -4.66 -5.01
N MET A 23 2.65 -5.88 -5.09
CA MET A 23 3.92 -6.15 -5.78
C MET A 23 3.77 -7.28 -6.79
N GLN A 24 4.48 -7.15 -7.92
CA GLN A 24 4.57 -8.19 -8.92
C GLN A 24 5.63 -9.22 -8.55
N HIS A 25 5.29 -10.49 -8.64
CA HIS A 25 6.23 -11.60 -8.55
C HIS A 25 7.16 -11.62 -9.76
N LYS A 26 8.45 -11.84 -9.50
CA LYS A 26 9.48 -11.85 -10.55
C LYS A 26 9.24 -12.93 -11.62
N LEU A 27 8.80 -14.12 -11.18
CA LEU A 27 8.74 -15.33 -12.01
C LEU A 27 7.42 -15.48 -12.77
N ASN A 28 6.28 -15.51 -12.07
CA ASN A 28 4.97 -15.79 -12.67
C ASN A 28 4.21 -14.52 -13.10
N LYS A 29 4.79 -13.33 -12.87
CA LYS A 29 4.22 -12.02 -13.21
C LYS A 29 2.86 -11.72 -12.56
N LYS A 30 2.42 -12.52 -11.59
CA LYS A 30 1.24 -12.27 -10.77
C LYS A 30 1.50 -11.15 -9.77
N TYR A 31 0.45 -10.59 -9.21
CA TYR A 31 0.50 -9.58 -8.16
C TYR A 31 -0.05 -10.13 -6.86
N SER A 32 0.54 -9.73 -5.73
CA SER A 32 0.05 -10.08 -4.39
C SER A 32 0.09 -8.85 -3.49
N PHE A 33 -0.77 -8.86 -2.47
CA PHE A 33 -0.63 -7.93 -1.35
C PHE A 33 0.59 -8.31 -0.51
N VAL A 34 1.43 -7.32 -0.20
CA VAL A 34 2.53 -7.43 0.75
C VAL A 34 2.19 -6.61 1.99
N ASN A 35 2.05 -7.26 3.14
CA ASN A 35 1.89 -6.61 4.43
C ASN A 35 3.27 -6.17 4.94
N ILE A 36 3.56 -4.88 4.81
CA ILE A 36 4.83 -4.27 5.20
C ILE A 36 4.98 -4.31 6.72
N THR A 37 3.90 -4.02 7.45
CA THR A 37 3.92 -4.01 8.94
C THR A 37 4.33 -5.35 9.53
N LYS A 38 3.97 -6.46 8.88
CA LYS A 38 4.26 -7.83 9.37
C LYS A 38 5.35 -8.55 8.58
N GLY A 39 5.90 -7.94 7.53
CA GLY A 39 6.86 -8.60 6.64
C GLY A 39 6.31 -9.87 5.97
N HIS A 40 5.03 -9.87 5.59
CA HIS A 40 4.34 -11.07 5.07
C HIS A 40 3.77 -10.82 3.68
N ILE A 41 4.02 -11.75 2.76
CA ILE A 41 3.37 -11.78 1.44
C ILE A 41 2.10 -12.61 1.57
N CYS A 42 0.96 -12.00 1.26
CA CYS A 42 -0.31 -12.70 1.25
C CYS A 42 -0.33 -13.75 0.13
N SER A 43 -0.96 -14.89 0.37
CA SER A 43 -1.12 -15.97 -0.62
C SER A 43 -2.10 -15.64 -1.75
N CYS A 44 -2.69 -14.45 -1.77
CA CYS A 44 -3.51 -13.99 -2.90
C CYS A 44 -2.65 -13.79 -4.15
N GLU A 45 -3.18 -14.12 -5.31
CA GLU A 45 -2.51 -13.90 -6.59
C GLU A 45 -3.49 -13.31 -7.60
N PHE A 46 -3.07 -12.23 -8.25
CA PHE A 46 -3.87 -11.49 -9.24
C PHE A 46 -3.11 -11.36 -10.56
N ASN A 47 -3.81 -11.25 -11.68
CA ASN A 47 -3.17 -11.02 -12.99
C ASN A 47 -2.73 -9.58 -13.17
N THR A 48 -3.47 -8.63 -12.58
CA THR A 48 -3.18 -7.20 -12.66
C THR A 48 -3.30 -6.51 -11.31
N GLN A 49 -2.77 -5.30 -11.21
CA GLN A 49 -2.91 -4.47 -10.01
C GLN A 49 -4.36 -4.04 -9.80
N GLU A 50 -5.12 -3.78 -10.86
CA GLU A 50 -6.53 -3.40 -10.82
C GLU A 50 -7.41 -4.51 -10.26
N GLU A 51 -7.09 -5.77 -10.57
CA GLU A 51 -7.76 -6.94 -9.97
C GLU A 51 -7.55 -6.98 -8.45
N ALA A 52 -6.32 -6.74 -7.98
CA ALA A 52 -6.01 -6.66 -6.57
C ALA A 52 -6.78 -5.50 -5.88
N LEU A 53 -6.81 -4.32 -6.50
CA LEU A 53 -7.57 -3.18 -5.97
C LEU A 53 -9.08 -3.43 -5.95
N LYS A 54 -9.61 -4.16 -6.94
CA LYS A 54 -11.00 -4.61 -6.94
C LYS A 54 -11.29 -5.58 -5.79
N ASP A 55 -10.39 -6.52 -5.51
CA ASP A 55 -10.50 -7.40 -4.33
C ASP A 55 -10.53 -6.61 -3.01
N LEU A 56 -9.66 -5.61 -2.85
CA LEU A 56 -9.68 -4.73 -1.67
C LEU A 56 -11.00 -3.97 -1.53
N ARG A 57 -11.51 -3.40 -2.64
CA ARG A 57 -12.83 -2.74 -2.66
C ARG A 57 -13.92 -3.70 -2.22
N ASN A 58 -13.94 -4.92 -2.75
CA ASN A 58 -14.92 -5.94 -2.40
C ASN A 58 -14.87 -6.28 -0.91
N LYS A 59 -13.67 -6.45 -0.33
CA LYS A 59 -13.50 -6.69 1.12
C LYS A 59 -14.09 -5.57 1.97
N TYR A 60 -13.97 -4.32 1.53
CA TYR A 60 -14.63 -3.20 2.20
C TYR A 60 -16.16 -3.26 2.06
N PHE A 61 -16.68 -3.46 0.84
CA PHE A 61 -18.13 -3.56 0.61
C PHE A 61 -18.76 -4.73 1.37
N ASN A 62 -18.06 -5.86 1.46
CA ASN A 62 -18.46 -7.05 2.21
C ASN A 62 -18.28 -6.92 3.72
N LYS A 63 -17.76 -5.79 4.21
CA LYS A 63 -17.46 -5.53 5.63
C LYS A 63 -16.42 -6.48 6.24
N GLU A 64 -15.56 -7.09 5.43
CA GLU A 64 -14.42 -7.90 5.89
C GLU A 64 -13.29 -7.03 6.48
N ILE A 65 -13.23 -5.78 6.04
CA ILE A 65 -12.38 -4.72 6.60
C ILE A 65 -13.24 -3.50 6.94
N ALA A 66 -12.80 -2.69 7.91
CA ALA A 66 -13.54 -1.52 8.35
C ALA A 66 -13.41 -0.36 7.36
N THR A 67 -12.19 -0.10 6.88
CA THR A 67 -11.90 0.94 5.88
C THR A 67 -10.49 0.75 5.31
N TYR A 68 -10.19 1.46 4.22
CA TYR A 68 -8.84 1.56 3.68
C TYR A 68 -8.58 2.95 3.09
N ILE A 69 -7.32 3.35 3.07
CA ILE A 69 -6.83 4.55 2.38
C ILE A 69 -5.83 4.09 1.33
N LEU A 70 -5.98 4.60 0.11
CA LEU A 70 -5.18 4.23 -1.04
C LEU A 70 -4.40 5.44 -1.55
N TYR A 71 -3.09 5.27 -1.71
CA TYR A 71 -2.19 6.27 -2.27
C TYR A 71 -1.59 5.72 -3.57
N GLU A 72 -2.19 6.07 -4.70
CA GLU A 72 -1.87 5.47 -6.02
C GLU A 72 -0.64 6.09 -6.69
N ASP A 73 -0.27 7.33 -6.35
CA ASP A 73 0.82 8.06 -6.99
C ASP A 73 1.44 9.07 -6.02
N VAL A 74 2.09 8.61 -4.94
CA VAL A 74 2.88 9.57 -4.14
C VAL A 74 4.27 9.66 -4.75
N PRO A 75 4.68 10.81 -5.32
CA PRO A 75 6.06 11.00 -5.68
C PRO A 75 6.85 10.94 -4.37
N ILE A 76 7.58 9.84 -4.15
CA ILE A 76 8.45 9.70 -2.97
C ILE A 76 9.37 10.93 -2.84
N ALA A 77 9.73 11.54 -3.98
CA ALA A 77 10.44 12.81 -4.06
C ALA A 77 9.78 13.96 -3.27
N GLU A 78 8.44 14.10 -3.31
CA GLU A 78 7.73 15.16 -2.57
C GLU A 78 7.68 14.88 -1.07
N ILE A 79 7.53 13.60 -0.66
CA ILE A 79 7.57 13.21 0.76
C ILE A 79 8.98 13.45 1.34
N ILE A 80 10.04 13.11 0.60
CA ILE A 80 11.42 13.28 1.05
C ILE A 80 11.77 14.77 1.18
N GLN A 81 11.36 15.62 0.24
CA GLN A 81 11.64 17.07 0.30
C GLN A 81 11.08 17.73 1.57
N HIS A 82 9.90 17.33 2.04
CA HIS A 82 9.34 17.84 3.31
C HIS A 82 10.11 17.35 4.53
N ARG A 83 10.65 16.11 4.50
CA ARG A 83 11.46 15.56 5.61
C ARG A 83 12.88 16.12 5.68
N VAL A 84 13.46 16.53 4.55
CA VAL A 84 14.77 17.20 4.49
C VAL A 84 14.64 18.65 4.97
N LYS A 85 13.63 19.40 4.51
CA LYS A 85 13.38 20.77 4.95
C LYS A 85 13.07 20.90 6.45
N GLY A 86 12.39 19.90 7.05
CA GLY A 86 12.15 19.87 8.50
C GLY A 86 13.39 19.55 9.36
N LYS A 87 14.52 19.18 8.77
CA LYS A 87 15.81 18.98 9.46
C LYS A 87 16.77 20.15 9.30
N GLU A 88 16.46 21.13 8.45
CA GLU A 88 17.27 22.33 8.22
C GLU A 88 16.81 23.53 9.06
N ASN A 89 16.43 23.31 10.32
CA ASN A 89 16.52 24.40 11.28
C ASN A 89 17.05 23.93 12.64
N PRO A 90 18.38 23.94 12.84
CA PRO A 90 18.95 23.86 14.16
C PRO A 90 19.10 25.23 14.83
N ASN A 91 19.13 26.37 14.12
CA ASN A 91 19.32 27.70 14.72
C ASN A 91 18.91 28.82 13.75
N GLY A 92 17.82 29.52 14.08
CA GLY A 92 17.64 30.95 13.82
C GLY A 92 17.36 31.60 15.15
#